data_AF-A0A8J4RUY4-F1
#
_entry.id   AF-A0A8J4RUY4-F1
#
_cell.length_a   1.000
_cell.length_b   1.000
_cell.length_c   1.000
_cell.angle_alpha   90.00
_cell.angle_beta   90.00
_cell.angle_gamma   90.00
#
_symmetry.space_group_name_H-M   'P 1'
#
loop_
_entity.id
_entity.type
_entity.pdbx_description
1 polymer ?
#
loop_
_entity_poly.entity_id
_entity_poly.type
_entity_poly.pdbx_seq_one_letter_code
_entity_poly.pdbx_strand_id
1 'polypeptide(L)'
;MKAKLYYLLEQRAADCRYFVIPLWRGSGYTTMFAQVQMPHILFTGLEDYKARGTQSAPYFTVSYYNEFAESKDLVLIRGDVVFTSKISDTEAKWLLETTQSFYLKDVRYKLVERFNKETHDFEFKDVLQALDMPIL
;
A
#
# COMPACT_ATOMS: atom_id res chain seq x y z
N MET A 1 -9.19 10.10 8.17
CA MET A 1 -9.98 9.40 7.12
C MET A 1 -11.42 9.30 7.57
N LYS A 2 -12.40 9.30 6.65
CA LYS A 2 -13.83 9.08 6.96
C LYS A 2 -14.09 7.62 7.36
N ALA A 3 -14.99 7.37 8.32
CA ALA A 3 -15.19 6.02 8.87
C ALA A 3 -15.59 5.02 7.78
N LYS A 4 -16.50 5.40 6.88
CA LYS A 4 -16.92 4.54 5.76
C LYS A 4 -15.77 4.09 4.84
N LEU A 5 -14.75 4.94 4.66
CA LEU A 5 -13.59 4.61 3.82
C LEU A 5 -12.67 3.64 4.55
N TYR A 6 -12.49 3.80 5.86
CA TYR A 6 -11.74 2.85 6.66
C TYR A 6 -12.35 1.45 6.60
N TYR A 7 -13.67 1.33 6.81
CA TYR A 7 -14.34 0.02 6.77
C TYR A 7 -14.31 -0.61 5.37
N LEU A 8 -14.36 0.19 4.29
CA LEU A 8 -14.18 -0.32 2.93
C LEU A 8 -12.74 -0.85 2.71
N LEU A 9 -11.73 -0.11 3.19
CA LEU A 9 -10.33 -0.56 3.14
C LEU A 9 -10.16 -1.87 3.92
N GLU A 10 -10.73 -1.96 5.12
CA GLU A 10 -10.69 -3.14 5.99
C GLU A 10 -11.36 -4.35 5.35
N GLN A 11 -12.57 -4.17 4.82
CA GLN A 11 -13.28 -5.22 4.09
C GLN A 11 -12.44 -5.75 2.92
N ARG A 12 -11.88 -4.85 2.10
CA ARG A 12 -11.11 -5.22 0.91
C ARG A 12 -9.75 -5.86 1.23
N ALA A 13 -9.13 -5.43 2.33
CA ALA A 13 -7.87 -5.99 2.81
C ALA A 13 -8.04 -7.38 3.42
N ALA A 14 -9.21 -7.74 3.94
CA ALA A 14 -9.46 -9.04 4.56
C ALA A 14 -9.08 -10.21 3.63
N ASP A 15 -9.49 -10.12 2.36
CA ASP A 15 -9.27 -11.12 1.32
C ASP A 15 -8.09 -10.83 0.38
N CYS A 16 -7.63 -9.57 0.34
CA CYS A 16 -6.54 -9.13 -0.53
C CYS A 16 -5.52 -8.36 0.31
N ARG A 17 -4.57 -9.08 0.94
CA ARG A 17 -3.65 -8.49 1.92
C ARG A 17 -2.36 -7.94 1.30
N TYR A 18 -2.09 -8.25 0.04
CA TYR A 18 -0.79 -7.99 -0.57
C TYR A 18 -0.93 -7.12 -1.81
N PHE A 19 0.02 -6.22 -2.01
CA PHE A 19 0.12 -5.51 -3.28
C PHE A 19 1.55 -5.03 -3.52
N VAL A 20 1.84 -4.65 -4.76
CA VAL A 20 3.11 -4.06 -5.15
C VAL A 20 2.90 -2.67 -5.74
N ILE A 21 3.72 -1.72 -5.33
CA ILE A 21 3.60 -0.31 -5.73
C ILE A 21 4.96 0.19 -6.24
N PRO A 22 5.05 0.73 -7.46
CA PRO A 22 6.25 1.37 -7.97
C PRO A 22 6.47 2.70 -7.24
N LEU A 23 7.58 2.86 -6.53
CA LEU A 23 8.01 4.14 -5.97
C LEU A 23 9.04 4.78 -6.90
N TRP A 24 8.67 5.91 -7.52
CA TRP A 24 9.52 6.59 -8.50
C TRP A 24 10.82 7.15 -7.88
N ARG A 25 11.95 6.98 -8.58
CA ARG A 25 13.30 7.37 -8.17
C ARG A 25 14.02 8.19 -9.25
N GLY A 26 13.30 9.08 -9.93
CA GLY A 26 13.86 9.98 -10.94
C GLY A 26 13.99 9.34 -12.32
N SER A 27 14.83 8.32 -12.48
CA SER A 27 15.08 7.63 -13.76
C SER A 27 14.44 6.23 -13.87
N GLY A 28 13.73 5.80 -12.83
CA GLY A 28 13.06 4.51 -12.75
C GLY A 28 12.25 4.40 -11.46
N TYR A 29 11.96 3.18 -11.01
CA TYR A 29 11.24 2.96 -9.76
C TYR A 29 11.87 1.84 -8.93
N THR A 30 11.66 1.90 -7.62
CA THR A 30 11.83 0.78 -6.71
C THR A 30 10.47 0.18 -6.41
N THR A 31 10.32 -1.14 -6.53
CA THR A 31 9.04 -1.79 -6.18
C THR A 31 8.94 -1.96 -4.68
N MET A 32 7.86 -1.41 -4.10
CA MET A 32 7.49 -1.58 -2.71
C MET A 32 6.46 -2.69 -2.59
N PHE A 33 6.67 -3.58 -1.61
CA PHE A 33 5.71 -4.59 -1.21
C PHE A 33 4.88 -4.05 -0.04
N ALA A 34 3.56 -3.97 -0.23
CA ALA A 34 2.59 -3.55 0.78
C ALA A 34 1.87 -4.77 1.35
N GLN A 35 1.96 -4.93 2.67
CA GLN A 35 1.16 -5.89 3.44
C GLN A 35 0.07 -5.12 4.18
N VAL A 36 -1.15 -5.14 3.65
CA VAL A 36 -2.32 -4.44 4.19
C VAL A 36 -3.05 -5.39 5.14
N GLN A 37 -2.65 -5.36 6.42
CA GLN A 37 -3.16 -6.23 7.48
C GLN A 37 -3.82 -5.37 8.56
N MET A 38 -5.07 -4.97 8.30
CA MET A 38 -5.76 -3.99 9.14
C MET A 38 -5.78 -4.40 10.62
N PRO A 39 -5.54 -3.46 11.56
CA PRO A 39 -5.44 -2.02 11.36
C PRO A 39 -4.04 -1.50 10.99
N HIS A 40 -3.14 -2.35 10.49
CA HIS A 40 -1.77 -1.99 10.13
C HIS A 40 -1.46 -2.16 8.64
N ILE A 41 -0.52 -1.36 8.13
CA ILE A 41 0.08 -1.58 6.80
C ILE A 41 1.59 -1.55 6.93
N LEU A 42 2.27 -2.54 6.35
CA LEU A 42 3.72 -2.62 6.30
C LEU A 42 4.19 -2.41 4.86
N PHE A 43 5.18 -1.53 4.68
CA PHE A 43 5.82 -1.29 3.39
C PHE A 43 7.28 -1.69 3.46
N THR A 44 7.67 -2.64 2.62
CA THR A 44 9.04 -3.15 2.54
C THR A 44 9.52 -3.06 1.10
N GLY A 45 10.81 -2.77 0.87
CA GLY A 45 11.38 -2.94 -0.48
C GLY A 45 11.21 -4.38 -0.96
N LEU A 46 10.66 -4.59 -2.16
CA LEU A 46 10.36 -5.93 -2.66
C LEU A 46 11.61 -6.82 -2.73
N GLU A 47 12.74 -6.27 -3.15
CA GLU A 47 14.00 -7.01 -3.24
C GLU A 47 14.55 -7.41 -1.86
N ASP A 48 14.43 -6.53 -0.85
CA ASP A 48 14.81 -6.87 0.53
C ASP A 48 13.89 -7.96 1.11
N TYR A 49 12.58 -7.89 0.80
CA TYR A 49 11.62 -8.91 1.21
C TYR A 49 11.91 -10.25 0.53
N LYS A 50 12.22 -10.28 -0.77
CA LYS A 50 12.63 -11.52 -1.46
C LYS A 50 13.90 -12.13 -0.86
N ALA A 51 14.85 -11.30 -0.47
CA ALA A 51 16.13 -11.76 0.09
C ALA A 51 16.02 -12.30 1.52
N ARG A 52 15.12 -11.76 2.35
CA ARG A 52 15.08 -12.03 3.80
C ARG A 52 13.73 -12.51 4.33
N GLY A 53 12.70 -12.55 3.49
CA GLY A 53 11.34 -12.89 3.87
C GLY A 53 10.84 -12.04 5.03
N THR A 54 10.18 -12.67 6.01
CA THR A 54 9.63 -12.01 7.20
C THR A 54 10.67 -11.41 8.14
N GLN A 55 11.96 -11.68 7.94
CA GLN A 55 13.04 -11.05 8.68
C GLN A 55 13.44 -9.68 8.12
N SER A 56 12.92 -9.29 6.94
CA SER A 56 13.11 -7.93 6.43
C SER A 56 12.32 -6.95 7.30
N ALA A 57 12.98 -5.91 7.79
CA ALA A 57 12.30 -4.83 8.49
C ALA A 57 11.57 -3.92 7.47
N PRO A 58 10.31 -3.51 7.76
CA PRO A 58 9.59 -2.59 6.92
C PRO A 58 10.29 -1.23 6.91
N TYR A 59 10.23 -0.54 5.77
CA TYR A 59 10.76 0.80 5.61
C TYR A 59 9.82 1.84 6.23
N PHE A 60 8.51 1.55 6.15
CA PHE A 60 7.43 2.42 6.58
C PHE A 60 6.28 1.57 7.12
N THR A 61 5.70 1.97 8.25
CA THR A 61 4.56 1.29 8.87
C THR A 61 3.43 2.28 9.09
N VAL A 62 2.19 1.82 8.93
CA VAL A 62 0.99 2.63 9.13
C VAL A 62 0.08 1.95 10.14
N SER A 63 -0.50 2.73 11.05
CA SER A 63 -1.51 2.28 12.01
C SER A 63 -2.76 3.15 11.91
N TYR A 64 -3.92 2.51 11.96
CA TYR A 64 -5.22 3.17 11.96
C TYR A 64 -5.86 3.09 13.35
N TYR A 65 -6.42 4.20 13.81
CA TYR A 65 -7.05 4.36 15.12
C TYR A 65 -8.51 4.78 14.89
N ASN A 66 -9.45 3.87 15.17
CA ASN A 66 -10.87 3.98 14.82
C ASN A 66 -11.79 4.32 16.00
N GLU A 67 -11.25 4.71 17.15
CA GLU A 67 -11.98 5.05 18.39
C GLU A 67 -12.96 6.21 18.19
N PHE A 68 -12.72 7.06 17.18
CA PHE A 68 -13.59 8.18 16.81
C PHE A 68 -14.47 7.91 15.58
N ALA A 69 -14.47 6.68 15.05
CA ALA A 69 -15.22 6.35 13.83
C ALA A 69 -16.72 6.52 14.04
N GLU A 70 -17.29 5.97 15.12
CA GLU A 70 -18.72 6.04 15.39
C GLU A 70 -19.16 7.44 15.85
N SER A 71 -18.40 8.05 16.77
CA SER A 71 -18.79 9.31 17.43
C SER A 71 -18.49 10.56 16.61
N LYS A 72 -17.49 10.52 15.71
CA LYS A 72 -17.02 11.69 14.96
C LYS A 72 -16.87 11.45 13.46
N ASP A 73 -17.22 10.28 12.94
CA ASP A 73 -16.98 9.88 11.55
C ASP A 73 -15.51 10.14 11.13
N LEU A 74 -14.59 9.79 12.03
CA LEU A 74 -13.16 10.07 11.88
C LEU A 74 -12.31 8.89 12.35
N VAL A 75 -11.41 8.44 11.48
CA VAL A 75 -10.33 7.50 11.78
C VAL A 75 -9.00 8.23 11.65
N LEU A 76 -8.16 8.15 12.68
CA LEU A 76 -6.82 8.72 12.68
C LEU A 76 -5.83 7.73 12.05
N ILE A 77 -4.83 8.27 11.37
CA ILE A 77 -3.81 7.48 10.69
C ILE A 77 -2.46 7.99 11.14
N ARG A 78 -1.61 7.09 11.63
CA ARG A 78 -0.22 7.36 11.95
C ARG A 78 0.66 6.59 10.99
N GLY A 79 1.62 7.28 10.38
CA GLY A 79 2.69 6.66 9.62
C GLY A 79 4.01 6.85 10.35
N ASP A 80 4.80 5.79 10.46
CA ASP A 80 6.13 5.80 11.07
C ASP A 80 7.17 5.35 10.02
N VAL A 81 8.07 6.26 9.65
CA VAL A 81 9.21 5.94 8.78
C VAL A 81 10.29 5.27 9.62
N VAL A 82 10.51 3.98 9.40
CA VAL A 82 11.44 3.15 10.17
C VAL A 82 12.86 3.30 9.63
N PHE A 83 13.01 3.37 8.31
CA PHE A 83 14.31 3.54 7.64
C PHE A 83 14.36 4.83 6.83
N THR A 84 14.72 5.92 7.49
CA THR A 84 14.85 7.26 6.90
C THR A 84 15.92 7.32 5.79
N SER A 85 16.85 6.38 5.75
CA SER A 85 17.83 6.24 4.66
C SER A 85 17.26 5.59 3.39
N LYS A 86 16.10 4.93 3.48
CA LYS A 86 15.45 4.22 2.37
C LYS A 86 14.22 4.93 1.84
N ILE A 87 13.51 5.66 2.69
CA ILE A 87 12.29 6.36 2.32
C ILE A 87 12.19 7.70 3.04
N SER A 88 11.81 8.74 2.32
CA SER A 88 11.51 10.07 2.88
C SER A 88 10.04 10.19 3.30
N ASP A 89 9.72 11.19 4.11
CA ASP A 89 8.34 11.45 4.56
C ASP A 89 7.37 11.68 3.39
N THR A 90 7.82 12.40 2.35
CA THR A 90 7.03 12.66 1.14
C THR A 90 6.73 11.36 0.40
N GLU A 91 7.71 10.48 0.27
CA GLU A 91 7.55 9.17 -0.40
C GLU A 91 6.67 8.23 0.42
N ALA A 92 6.82 8.24 1.75
CA ALA A 92 5.97 7.45 2.65
C ALA A 92 4.51 7.90 2.58
N LYS A 93 4.26 9.21 2.60
CA LYS A 93 2.93 9.78 2.40
C LYS A 93 2.34 9.37 1.05
N TRP A 94 3.12 9.50 -0.03
CA TRP A 94 2.70 9.11 -1.36
C TRP A 94 2.37 7.61 -1.47
N LEU A 95 3.16 6.74 -0.83
CA LEU A 95 2.88 5.30 -0.78
C LEU A 95 1.56 5.00 -0.06
N LEU A 96 1.30 5.66 1.08
CA LEU A 96 0.05 5.50 1.82
C LEU A 96 -1.16 5.93 0.97
N GLU A 97 -1.10 7.13 0.38
CA GLU A 97 -2.17 7.67 -0.47
C GLU A 97 -2.41 6.80 -1.71
N THR A 98 -1.32 6.29 -2.31
CA THR A 98 -1.40 5.39 -3.46
C THR A 98 -2.04 4.06 -3.09
N THR A 99 -1.61 3.44 -1.98
CA THR A 99 -2.21 2.21 -1.46
C THR A 99 -3.69 2.39 -1.18
N GLN A 100 -4.07 3.46 -0.48
CA GLN A 100 -5.47 3.79 -0.24
C GLN A 100 -6.25 3.99 -1.54
N SER A 101 -5.67 4.65 -2.54
CA SER A 101 -6.31 4.83 -3.85
C SER A 101 -6.57 3.48 -4.55
N PHE A 102 -5.63 2.54 -4.49
CA PHE A 102 -5.82 1.20 -5.04
C PHE A 102 -6.90 0.40 -4.31
N TYR A 103 -6.95 0.47 -2.98
CA TYR A 103 -7.95 -0.26 -2.21
C TYR A 103 -9.33 0.42 -2.20
N LEU A 104 -9.42 1.74 -2.31
CA LEU A 104 -10.70 2.46 -2.16
C LEU A 104 -11.43 2.74 -3.47
N LYS A 105 -10.74 2.73 -4.61
CA LYS A 105 -11.36 3.00 -5.92
C LYS A 105 -11.60 1.69 -6.67
N ASP A 106 -12.86 1.42 -7.01
CA ASP A 106 -13.28 0.14 -7.62
C ASP A 106 -12.46 -0.26 -8.85
N VAL A 107 -12.19 0.69 -9.75
CA VAL A 107 -11.40 0.44 -10.96
C VAL A 107 -9.98 0.00 -10.62
N ARG A 108 -9.34 0.61 -9.61
CA ARG A 108 -7.98 0.27 -9.20
C ARG A 108 -7.94 -0.99 -8.34
N TYR A 109 -8.99 -1.25 -7.55
CA TYR A 109 -9.06 -2.42 -6.68
C TYR A 109 -9.04 -3.73 -7.47
N LYS A 110 -9.54 -3.74 -8.71
CA LYS A 110 -9.43 -4.90 -9.61
C LYS A 110 -7.98 -5.38 -9.80
N LEU A 111 -7.00 -4.47 -9.80
CA LEU A 111 -5.58 -4.85 -9.89
C LEU A 111 -5.09 -5.50 -8.60
N VAL A 112 -5.58 -5.03 -7.45
CA VAL A 112 -5.29 -5.64 -6.14
C VAL A 112 -5.91 -7.03 -6.05
N GLU A 113 -7.17 -7.19 -6.45
CA GLU A 113 -7.82 -8.50 -6.48
C GLU A 113 -7.09 -9.47 -7.39
N ARG A 114 -6.74 -9.04 -8.61
CA ARG A 114 -5.99 -9.87 -9.55
C ARG A 114 -4.66 -10.31 -8.96
N PHE A 115 -3.92 -9.41 -8.32
CA PHE A 115 -2.67 -9.74 -7.66
C PHE A 115 -2.82 -10.85 -6.60
N ASN A 116 -3.88 -10.80 -5.78
CA ASN A 116 -4.08 -11.73 -4.67
C ASN A 116 -4.79 -13.04 -5.05
N LYS A 117 -5.70 -13.01 -6.03
CA LYS A 117 -6.61 -14.12 -6.35
C LYS A 117 -6.31 -14.77 -7.71
N GLU A 118 -5.77 -14.01 -8.65
CA GLU A 118 -5.57 -14.39 -10.06
C GLU A 118 -4.13 -14.07 -10.49
N THR A 119 -3.15 -14.44 -9.66
CA THR A 119 -1.76 -13.97 -9.78
C THR A 119 -1.12 -14.26 -11.15
N HIS A 120 -1.58 -15.28 -11.86
CA HIS A 120 -1.12 -15.63 -13.21
C HIS A 120 -1.50 -14.60 -14.28
N ASP A 121 -2.60 -13.86 -14.08
CA ASP A 121 -3.09 -12.82 -14.99
C ASP A 121 -2.60 -11.41 -14.58
N PHE A 122 -1.86 -11.32 -13.47
CA PHE A 122 -1.37 -10.04 -12.97
C PHE A 122 -0.16 -9.56 -13.77
N GLU A 123 -0.29 -8.38 -14.36
CA GLU A 123 0.75 -7.72 -15.13
C GLU A 123 1.16 -6.41 -14.44
N PHE A 124 2.43 -6.30 -14.03
CA PHE A 124 2.92 -5.12 -13.30
C PHE A 124 2.82 -3.82 -14.13
N LYS A 125 2.87 -3.91 -15.47
CA LYS A 125 2.67 -2.78 -16.37
C LYS A 125 1.31 -2.11 -16.19
N ASP A 126 0.28 -2.86 -15.80
CA ASP A 126 -1.07 -2.31 -15.57
C ASP A 126 -1.07 -1.40 -14.33
N VAL A 127 -0.19 -1.68 -13.34
CA VAL A 127 0.02 -0.81 -12.18
C VAL A 127 0.74 0.48 -12.59
N LEU A 128 1.75 0.39 -13.45
CA LEU A 128 2.44 1.57 -14.01
C LEU A 128 1.46 2.47 -14.76
N GLN A 129 0.63 1.88 -15.63
CA GLN A 129 -0.41 2.60 -16.38
C GLN A 129 -1.43 3.25 -15.45
N ALA A 130 -1.90 2.56 -14.41
CA ALA A 130 -2.85 3.11 -13.45
C ALA A 130 -2.31 4.31 -12.64
N LEU A 131 -0.99 4.51 -12.65
CA LEU A 131 -0.27 5.60 -12.00
C LEU A 131 0.35 6.59 -12.99
N ASP A 132 0.02 6.48 -14.28
CA ASP A 132 0.56 7.32 -15.35
C ASP A 132 2.11 7.35 -15.36
N MET A 133 2.74 6.24 -14.99
CA MET A 133 4.20 6.10 -14.97
C MET A 133 4.75 5.65 -16.33
N PRO A 134 5.97 6.08 -16.71
CA PRO A 134 6.63 5.58 -17.91
C PRO A 134 6.75 4.06 -17.90
N ILE A 135 6.35 3.44 -19.01
CA ILE A 135 6.57 2.03 -19.29
C ILE A 135 7.86 1.98 -20.10
N LEU A 136 8.94 1.53 -19.46
CA LEU A 136 10.24 1.33 -20.10
C LEU A 136 10.28 0.00 -20.85
#